data_AF-A0A1J3HH24-F1
#
_entry.id   AF-A0A1J3HH24-F1
#
_cell.length_a   1.000
_cell.length_b   1.000
_cell.length_c   1.000
_cell.angle_alpha   90.00
_cell.angle_beta   90.00
_cell.angle_gamma   90.00
#
_symmetry.space_group_name_H-M   'P 1'
#
loop_
_entity.id
_entity.type
_entity.pdbx_description
1 polymer ?
#
loop_
_entity_poly.entity_id
_entity_poly.type
_entity_poly.pdbx_seq_one_letter_code
_entity_poly.pdbx_strand_id
1 'polypeptide(L)'
;PGYLSEYHCSLTQLSKPLATPFDIPSPETIPSSTVYPLSNVLTYSALAPLYQTYVLSYSLETEPTTFKQAMTSPHFRHAMNEELEAMEVNKTWTIESLPPGKNVVGCKWVYTIKYKA
;
A
#
# COMPACT_ATOMS: atom_id res chain seq x y z
N PRO A 1 -6.15 -6.48 11.67
CA PRO A 1 -7.23 -7.03 12.53
C PRO A 1 -8.40 -7.50 11.68
N GLY A 2 -8.93 -8.70 11.89
CA GLY A 2 -9.98 -9.27 11.05
C GLY A 2 -11.27 -8.44 11.01
N TYR A 3 -11.63 -7.73 12.09
CA TYR A 3 -12.82 -6.88 12.11
C TYR A 3 -12.72 -5.64 11.21
N LEU A 4 -11.51 -5.26 10.77
CA LEU A 4 -11.31 -4.12 9.87
C LEU A 4 -11.43 -4.50 8.39
N SER A 5 -11.44 -5.79 8.04
CA SER A 5 -11.54 -6.21 6.64
C SER A 5 -12.92 -5.93 6.03
N GLU A 6 -13.95 -5.71 6.86
CA GLU A 6 -15.28 -5.29 6.44
C GLU A 6 -15.34 -3.81 6.01
N TYR A 7 -14.35 -3.01 6.44
CA TYR A 7 -14.25 -1.60 6.09
C TYR A 7 -13.35 -1.45 4.87
N HIS A 8 -13.94 -1.70 3.69
CA HIS A 8 -13.26 -1.43 2.43
C HIS A 8 -13.23 0.08 2.17
N CYS A 9 -12.10 0.72 2.47
CA CYS A 9 -11.82 2.07 1.99
C CYS A 9 -11.40 1.97 0.51
N SER A 10 -12.37 1.86 -0.39
CA SER A 10 -12.09 2.10 -1.80
C SER A 10 -11.74 3.58 -1.94
N LEU A 11 -10.63 3.89 -2.63
CA LEU A 11 -10.29 5.26 -3.05
C LEU A 11 -11.57 5.91 -3.57
N THR A 12 -12.16 6.83 -2.79
CA THR A 12 -13.53 7.28 -3.06
C THR A 12 -13.52 7.89 -4.45
N GLN A 13 -14.24 7.26 -5.38
CA GLN A 13 -14.14 7.57 -6.79
C GLN A 13 -14.48 9.05 -7.01
N LEU A 14 -13.67 9.73 -7.82
CA LEU A 14 -13.83 11.16 -8.15
C LEU A 14 -15.16 11.48 -8.88
N SER A 15 -16.01 10.50 -9.15
CA SER A 15 -17.11 10.62 -10.12
C SER A 15 -18.46 10.08 -9.70
N LYS A 16 -18.69 9.63 -8.45
CA LYS A 16 -20.03 9.15 -8.09
C LYS A 16 -20.92 10.31 -7.63
N PRO A 17 -22.05 10.61 -8.31
CA PRO A 17 -23.00 11.60 -7.82
C PRO A 17 -23.61 11.13 -6.50
N LEU A 18 -23.90 12.10 -5.63
CA LEU A 18 -24.50 11.92 -4.31
C LEU A 18 -25.72 11.00 -4.40
N ALA A 19 -25.63 9.80 -3.81
CA ALA A 19 -26.78 8.93 -3.69
C ALA A 19 -27.81 9.58 -2.76
N THR A 20 -29.02 9.79 -3.25
CA THR A 20 -30.13 10.34 -2.48
C THR A 20 -30.56 9.35 -1.37
N PRO A 21 -31.03 9.82 -0.20
CA PRO A 21 -31.23 8.97 0.98
C PRO A 21 -32.37 7.93 0.91
N PHE A 22 -32.99 7.71 -0.25
CA PHE A 22 -34.32 7.07 -0.35
C PHE A 22 -34.43 5.88 -1.32
N ASP A 23 -33.33 5.29 -1.77
CA ASP A 23 -33.40 4.06 -2.58
C ASP A 23 -33.03 2.82 -1.76
N ILE A 24 -34.04 2.01 -1.46
CA ILE A 24 -33.93 0.68 -0.87
C ILE A 24 -33.45 -0.28 -1.96
N PRO A 25 -32.32 -1.01 -1.83
CA PRO A 25 -31.93 -1.99 -2.82
C PRO A 25 -32.72 -3.30 -2.64
N SER A 26 -33.36 -3.74 -3.72
CA SER A 26 -33.99 -5.05 -3.89
C SER A 26 -32.95 -6.20 -3.75
N PRO A 27 -33.31 -7.37 -3.20
CA PRO A 27 -32.34 -8.36 -2.73
C PRO A 27 -31.98 -9.39 -3.80
N GLU A 28 -31.44 -9.00 -4.96
CA GLU A 28 -30.92 -9.97 -5.93
C GLU A 28 -29.65 -9.46 -6.60
N THR A 29 -28.50 -9.83 -6.00
CA THR A 29 -27.13 -9.95 -6.55
C THR A 29 -26.20 -9.58 -5.40
N ILE A 30 -25.59 -10.55 -4.73
CA ILE A 30 -24.58 -10.31 -3.68
C ILE A 30 -23.26 -9.95 -4.37
N PRO A 31 -22.68 -8.76 -4.18
CA PRO A 31 -21.31 -8.48 -4.59
C PRO A 31 -20.51 -8.13 -3.33
N SER A 32 -19.89 -9.12 -2.69
CA SER A 32 -18.80 -9.04 -1.69
C SER A 32 -18.43 -7.66 -1.08
N SER A 33 -19.39 -6.88 -0.61
CA SER A 33 -19.20 -5.51 -0.20
C SER A 33 -20.24 -5.26 0.86
N THR A 34 -19.75 -4.78 1.99
CA THR A 34 -20.48 -4.73 3.25
C THR A 34 -21.76 -3.91 3.16
N VAL A 35 -22.70 -4.17 4.07
CA VAL A 35 -24.05 -3.57 4.08
C VAL A 35 -24.00 -2.03 4.06
N TYR A 36 -22.93 -1.44 4.58
CA TYR A 36 -22.71 0.00 4.62
C TYR A 36 -21.29 0.35 4.12
N PRO A 37 -21.08 0.45 2.79
CA PRO A 37 -19.77 0.78 2.27
C PRO A 37 -19.43 2.24 2.58
N LEU A 38 -18.22 2.49 3.08
CA LEU A 38 -17.75 3.85 3.43
C LEU A 38 -17.79 4.81 2.24
N SER A 39 -17.65 4.30 1.01
CA SER A 39 -17.73 5.09 -0.22
C SER A 39 -19.09 5.75 -0.46
N ASN A 40 -20.16 5.32 0.24
CA ASN A 40 -21.46 5.98 0.19
C ASN A 40 -21.53 7.23 1.10
N VAL A 41 -20.66 7.33 2.11
CA VAL A 41 -20.66 8.43 3.10
C VAL A 41 -19.47 9.35 2.91
N LEU A 42 -18.34 8.82 2.45
CA LEU A 42 -17.10 9.55 2.24
C LEU A 42 -16.89 9.82 0.75
N THR A 43 -16.64 11.09 0.39
CA THR A 43 -16.27 11.47 -0.98
C THR A 43 -15.27 12.61 -0.94
N TYR A 44 -14.18 12.51 -1.70
CA TYR A 44 -13.18 13.57 -1.82
C TYR A 44 -13.65 14.78 -2.66
N SER A 45 -14.78 14.67 -3.38
CA SER A 45 -15.28 15.70 -4.32
C SER A 45 -15.61 17.05 -3.68
N ALA A 46 -15.93 17.06 -2.38
CA ALA A 46 -16.24 18.28 -1.64
C ALA A 46 -14.98 19.06 -1.18
N LEU A 47 -13.80 18.45 -1.26
CA LEU A 47 -12.54 19.13 -0.92
C LEU A 47 -12.13 20.08 -2.06
N ALA A 48 -11.40 21.15 -1.75
CA ALA A 48 -10.83 21.99 -2.81
C ALA A 48 -9.78 21.19 -3.62
N PRO A 49 -9.63 21.45 -4.94
CA PRO A 49 -8.84 20.61 -5.84
C PRO A 49 -7.40 20.34 -5.38
N LEU A 50 -6.73 21.35 -4.78
CA LEU A 50 -5.37 21.20 -4.25
C LEU A 50 -5.28 20.23 -3.06
N TYR A 51 -6.32 20.19 -2.22
CA TYR A 51 -6.36 19.26 -1.10
C TYR A 51 -6.75 17.86 -1.55
N GLN A 52 -7.58 17.73 -2.60
CA GLN A 52 -7.88 16.44 -3.21
C GLN A 52 -6.62 15.77 -3.75
N THR A 53 -5.83 16.48 -4.56
CA THR A 53 -4.60 15.91 -5.15
C THR A 53 -3.60 15.50 -4.07
N TYR A 54 -3.45 16.34 -3.04
CA TYR A 54 -2.59 16.06 -1.90
C TYR A 54 -3.03 14.81 -1.12
N VAL A 55 -4.31 14.69 -0.74
CA VAL A 55 -4.79 13.51 0.01
C VAL A 55 -4.71 12.23 -0.83
N LEU A 56 -5.01 12.34 -2.13
CA LEU A 56 -4.96 11.20 -3.05
C LEU A 56 -3.53 10.71 -3.31
N SER A 57 -2.52 11.59 -3.33
CA SER A 57 -1.13 11.15 -3.55
C SER A 57 -0.67 10.15 -2.50
N TYR A 58 -1.06 10.32 -1.23
CA TYR A 58 -0.76 9.35 -0.17
C TYR A 58 -1.44 8.00 -0.38
N SER A 59 -2.67 8.02 -0.90
CA SER A 59 -3.48 6.80 -1.02
C SER A 59 -3.19 6.00 -2.30
N LEU A 60 -2.47 6.61 -3.26
CA LEU A 60 -2.05 5.97 -4.51
C LEU A 60 -0.72 5.23 -4.37
N GLU A 61 0.13 5.64 -3.42
CA GLU A 61 1.39 4.96 -3.18
C GLU A 61 1.12 3.61 -2.49
N THR A 62 1.58 2.54 -3.12
CA THR A 62 1.42 1.18 -2.59
C THR A 62 2.78 0.60 -2.23
N GLU A 63 2.85 -0.01 -1.05
CA GLU A 63 4.04 -0.70 -0.63
C GLU A 63 4.25 -1.94 -1.48
N PRO A 64 5.44 -2.13 -2.08
CA PRO A 64 5.71 -3.30 -2.87
C PRO A 64 5.78 -4.52 -1.95
N THR A 65 5.13 -5.61 -2.35
CA THR A 65 5.17 -6.87 -1.58
C THR A 65 6.29 -7.79 -2.05
N THR A 66 6.91 -7.47 -3.19
CA THR A 66 7.97 -8.27 -3.81
C THR A 66 9.15 -7.41 -4.23
N PHE A 67 10.35 -8.02 -4.24
CA PHE A 67 11.57 -7.36 -4.73
C PHE A 67 11.40 -6.83 -6.16
N LYS A 68 10.75 -7.60 -7.04
CA LYS A 68 10.52 -7.20 -8.44
C LYS A 68 9.69 -5.91 -8.55
N GLN A 69 8.66 -5.75 -7.72
CA GLN A 69 7.87 -4.51 -7.66
C GLN A 69 8.68 -3.37 -7.04
N ALA A 70 9.45 -3.63 -5.98
CA ALA A 70 10.29 -2.60 -5.38
C ALA A 70 11.34 -2.07 -6.38
N MET A 71 11.92 -2.95 -7.19
CA MET A 71 12.89 -2.60 -8.23
C MET A 71 12.35 -1.74 -9.36
N THR A 72 11.04 -1.61 -9.55
CA THR A 72 10.52 -0.65 -10.55
C THR A 72 10.56 0.78 -10.03
N SER A 73 10.62 0.99 -8.72
CA SER A 73 10.64 2.31 -8.11
C SER A 73 12.08 2.80 -7.88
N PRO A 74 12.44 4.02 -8.33
CA PRO A 74 13.75 4.60 -8.06
C PRO A 74 13.99 4.82 -6.57
N HIS A 75 12.95 5.14 -5.78
CA HIS A 75 13.07 5.39 -4.35
C HIS A 75 13.47 4.13 -3.57
N PHE A 76 12.82 3.01 -3.84
CA PHE A 76 13.15 1.75 -3.19
C PHE A 76 14.54 1.23 -3.62
N ARG A 77 14.90 1.40 -4.91
CA ARG A 77 16.24 1.06 -5.39
C ARG A 77 17.32 1.85 -4.67
N HIS A 78 17.11 3.15 -4.51
CA HIS A 78 18.06 4.01 -3.80
C HIS A 78 18.22 3.57 -2.34
N ALA A 79 17.11 3.38 -1.60
CA ALA A 79 17.15 2.94 -0.21
C ALA A 79 17.83 1.57 -0.03
N MET A 80 17.58 0.61 -0.94
CA MET A 80 18.27 -0.68 -0.91
C MET A 80 19.78 -0.56 -1.15
N ASN A 81 20.19 0.38 -2.01
CA ASN A 81 21.61 0.63 -2.26
C ASN A 81 22.30 1.25 -1.04
N GLU A 82 21.64 2.21 -0.37
CA GLU A 82 22.16 2.81 0.86
C GLU A 82 22.36 1.77 1.97
N GLU A 83 21.41 0.85 2.15
CA GLU A 83 21.54 -0.23 3.12
C GLU A 83 22.71 -1.17 2.76
N LEU A 84 22.87 -1.50 1.48
CA LEU A 84 23.98 -2.34 1.01
C LEU A 84 25.34 -1.67 1.25
N GLU A 85 25.46 -0.39 0.90
CA GLU A 85 26.65 0.42 1.13
C GLU A 85 26.98 0.54 2.62
N ALA A 86 25.96 0.73 3.48
CA ALA A 86 26.15 0.76 4.92
C ALA A 86 26.72 -0.56 5.46
N MET A 87 26.27 -1.71 4.94
CA MET A 87 26.83 -3.03 5.31
C MET A 87 28.29 -3.19 4.86
N GLU A 88 28.65 -2.68 3.68
CA GLU A 88 30.03 -2.70 3.18
C GLU A 88 30.95 -1.81 4.05
N VAL A 89 30.52 -0.59 4.36
CA VAL A 89 31.28 0.35 5.21
C VAL A 89 31.48 -0.21 6.61
N ASN A 90 30.44 -0.81 7.19
CA ASN A 90 30.51 -1.43 8.52
C ASN A 90 31.28 -2.75 8.52
N LYS A 91 31.67 -3.27 7.35
CA LYS A 91 32.33 -4.58 7.16
C LYS A 91 31.60 -5.71 7.87
N THR A 92 30.28 -5.61 7.96
CA THR A 92 29.49 -6.61 8.69
C THR A 92 29.36 -7.90 7.89
N TRP A 93 29.31 -7.81 6.56
CA TRP A 93 28.98 -8.94 5.68
C TRP A 93 30.03 -9.11 4.57
N THR A 94 30.27 -10.35 4.17
CA THR A 94 31.07 -10.73 2.99
C THR A 94 30.26 -11.66 2.10
N ILE A 95 30.50 -11.58 0.78
CA ILE A 95 29.87 -12.49 -0.18
C ILE A 95 30.71 -13.77 -0.23
N GLU A 96 30.14 -14.89 0.21
CA GLU A 96 30.79 -16.20 0.16
C GLU A 96 29.87 -17.23 -0.49
N SER A 97 30.48 -18.27 -1.09
CA SER A 97 29.74 -19.42 -1.58
C SER A 97 29.21 -20.26 -0.42
N LEU A 98 28.06 -20.91 -0.60
CA LEU A 98 27.48 -21.77 0.43
C LEU A 98 28.45 -22.94 0.74
N PRO A 99 29.01 -23.03 1.96
CA PRO A 99 29.89 -24.14 2.31
C PRO A 99 29.16 -25.49 2.33
N PRO A 100 29.85 -26.59 1.98
CA PRO A 100 29.25 -27.91 1.92
C PRO A 100 28.72 -28.37 3.29
N GLY A 101 27.51 -28.94 3.29
CA GLY A 101 26.87 -29.45 4.51
C GLY A 101 26.30 -28.38 5.43
N LYS A 102 26.19 -27.12 4.99
CA LYS A 102 25.53 -26.04 5.73
C LYS A 102 24.19 -25.67 5.11
N ASN A 103 23.29 -25.17 5.97
CA ASN A 103 22.00 -24.62 5.55
C ASN A 103 22.12 -23.10 5.38
N VAL A 104 21.52 -22.58 4.32
CA VAL A 104 21.40 -21.13 4.10
C VAL A 104 20.35 -20.58 5.05
N VAL A 105 20.68 -19.49 5.75
CA VAL A 105 19.67 -18.66 6.42
C VAL A 105 19.19 -17.63 5.41
N GLY A 106 17.90 -17.65 5.10
CA GLY A 106 17.30 -16.67 4.18
C GLY A 106 17.21 -15.29 4.82
N CYS A 107 17.36 -14.25 4.00
CA CYS A 107 17.02 -12.88 4.34
C CYS A 107 15.87 -12.39 3.44
N LYS A 108 15.08 -11.44 3.93
CA LYS A 108 13.95 -10.87 3.19
C LYS A 108 13.90 -9.36 3.39
N TRP A 109 13.70 -8.64 2.30
CA TRP A 109 13.40 -7.22 2.34
C TRP A 109 11.98 -6.95 2.84
N VAL A 110 11.85 -6.01 3.76
CA VAL A 110 10.58 -5.43 4.19
C VAL A 110 10.53 -4.00 3.68
N TYR A 111 9.52 -3.69 2.90
CA TYR A 111 9.35 -2.37 2.29
C TYR A 111 8.27 -1.61 3.04
N THR A 112 8.56 -0.35 3.40
CA THR A 112 7.62 0.50 4.12
C THR A 112 7.76 1.93 3.63
N ILE A 113 6.64 2.61 3.41
CA ILE A 113 6.62 4.03 3.10
C ILE A 113 6.52 4.80 4.42
N LYS A 114 7.46 5.72 4.67
CA LYS A 114 7.45 6.59 5.84
C LYS A 114 7.04 8.00 5.45
N TYR A 115 5.87 8.41 5.94
CA TYR A 115 5.41 9.80 5.78
C TYR A 115 6.00 10.69 6.86
N LYS A 116 6.32 11.93 6.49
CA LYS A 116 6.75 12.97 7.44
C LYS A 116 5.50 13.52 8.16
N ALA A 117 5.58 13.62 9.48
CA ALA A 117 4.59 14.30 10.32
C ALA A 117 4.87 15.81 10.37
#